data_AF-A0A833FZ42-F1
#
_entry.id   AF-A0A833FZ42-F1
#
_cell.length_a   1.000
_cell.length_b   1.000
_cell.length_c   1.000
_cell.angle_alpha   90.00
_cell.angle_beta   90.00
_cell.angle_gamma   90.00
#
_symmetry.space_group_name_H-M   'P 1'
#
loop_
_entity.id
_entity.type
_entity.pdbx_description
1 polymer ?
#
loop_
_entity_poly.entity_id
_entity_poly.type
_entity_poly.pdbx_seq_one_letter_code
_entity_poly.pdbx_strand_id
1 'polypeptide(L)' 'FQALRVFRIGASWGGVSSLVAPSDPRATRTTLDWLPNGQLVRLSIGLEDVDDLKNDLERFFACLETKRSAPRGAG' A
#
# COMPACT_ATOMS: atom_id res chain seq x y z
N PHE A 1 -7.10 -0.13 2.48
CA PHE A 1 -7.18 -0.15 1.01
C PHE A 1 -8.53 0.29 0.43
N GLN A 2 -9.57 0.58 1.24
CA GLN A 2 -10.89 1.00 0.72
C GLN A 2 -10.91 2.30 -0.07
N ALA A 3 -9.88 3.15 0.04
CA ALA A 3 -9.74 4.38 -0.73
C ALA A 3 -9.16 4.16 -2.14
N LEU A 4 -8.59 2.99 -2.41
CA LEU A 4 -8.07 2.63 -3.73
C LEU A 4 -9.20 2.15 -4.63
N ARG A 5 -9.20 2.62 -5.88
CA ARG A 5 -10.20 2.31 -6.91
C ARG A 5 -9.59 1.64 -8.13
N VAL A 6 -8.32 1.91 -8.40
CA VAL A 6 -7.55 1.32 -9.51
C VAL A 6 -6.78 0.10 -8.98
N PHE A 7 -6.03 0.26 -7.90
CA PHE A 7 -5.31 -0.84 -7.27
C PHE A 7 -6.29 -1.84 -6.63
N ARG A 8 -6.22 -3.11 -7.06
CA ARG A 8 -7.04 -4.19 -6.49
C ARG A 8 -6.27 -4.97 -5.42
N ILE A 9 -6.96 -5.52 -4.44
CA ILE A 9 -6.30 -6.35 -3.41
C ILE A 9 -5.93 -7.71 -4.02
N GLY A 10 -4.66 -8.09 -3.99
CA GLY A 10 -4.22 -9.37 -4.54
C GLY A 10 -2.78 -9.75 -4.21
N ALA A 11 -2.56 -11.05 -3.92
CA ALA A 11 -1.25 -11.58 -3.53
C ALA A 11 -0.32 -11.95 -4.71
N SER A 12 -0.85 -12.00 -5.94
CA SER A 12 -0.09 -12.37 -7.14
C SER A 12 0.75 -11.20 -7.71
N TRP A 13 1.57 -11.50 -8.72
CA TRP A 13 2.44 -10.58 -9.43
C TRP A 13 2.30 -10.79 -10.95
N GLY A 14 2.47 -9.72 -11.75
CA GLY A 14 2.72 -9.85 -13.19
C GLY A 14 1.49 -9.94 -14.11
N GLY A 15 0.36 -9.32 -13.73
CA GLY A 15 -0.76 -9.08 -14.64
C GLY A 15 -0.75 -7.68 -15.22
N VAL A 16 -1.65 -7.41 -16.18
CA VAL A 16 -1.87 -6.04 -16.70
C VAL A 16 -2.53 -5.11 -15.68
N SER A 17 -3.03 -5.64 -14.56
CA SER A 17 -3.71 -4.87 -13.52
C SER A 17 -2.80 -4.60 -12.31
N SER A 18 -2.92 -3.40 -11.78
CA SER A 18 -2.25 -2.95 -10.57
C SER A 18 -2.83 -3.61 -9.31
N LEU A 19 -1.95 -4.10 -8.44
CA LEU A 19 -2.32 -4.83 -7.22
C LEU A 19 -1.69 -4.23 -5.97
N VAL A 20 -2.39 -4.36 -4.85
CA VAL A 20 -1.93 -3.98 -3.51
C VAL A 20 -2.09 -5.15 -2.54
N ALA A 21 -1.11 -5.36 -1.67
CA ALA A 21 -1.19 -6.34 -0.59
C ALA A 21 -0.41 -5.88 0.66
N PRO A 22 -0.85 -6.25 1.87
CA PRO A 22 0.02 -6.24 3.03
C PRO A 22 1.24 -7.13 2.77
N SER A 23 2.41 -6.70 3.22
CA SER A 23 3.61 -7.51 3.12
C SER A 23 4.43 -7.34 4.38
N ASP A 24 4.97 -8.43 4.92
CA ASP A 24 6.01 -8.34 5.93
C ASP A 24 7.22 -9.15 5.47
N PRO A 25 8.23 -8.50 4.86
CA PRO A 25 9.43 -9.19 4.41
C PRO A 25 10.26 -9.73 5.59
N ARG A 26 10.03 -9.25 6.83
CA ARG A 26 10.72 -9.74 8.04
C ARG A 26 10.33 -11.19 8.39
N ALA A 27 9.18 -11.65 7.91
CA ALA A 27 8.76 -13.04 8.06
C ALA A 27 9.61 -14.04 7.26
N THR A 28 10.33 -13.58 6.23
CA THR A 28 11.04 -14.47 5.28
C THR A 28 12.49 -14.08 5.04
N ARG A 29 12.93 -12.90 5.49
CA ARG A 29 14.30 -12.40 5.29
C ARG A 29 14.94 -12.09 6.64
N THR A 30 16.15 -12.60 6.83
CA THR A 30 16.93 -12.48 8.07
C THR A 30 17.75 -11.19 8.15
N THR A 31 17.99 -10.49 7.03
CA THR A 31 18.79 -9.26 6.98
C THR A 31 17.95 -8.09 6.48
N LEU A 32 17.32 -7.37 7.41
CA LEU A 32 16.44 -6.23 7.13
C LEU A 32 16.65 -5.07 8.11
N ASP A 33 17.86 -4.90 8.64
CA ASP A 33 18.18 -3.84 9.63
C ASP A 33 17.93 -2.42 9.09
N TRP A 34 17.91 -2.26 7.76
CA TRP A 34 17.59 -1.01 7.07
C TRP A 34 16.08 -0.70 7.02
N LEU A 35 15.22 -1.68 7.33
CA LEU A 35 13.78 -1.57 7.16
C LEU A 35 13.13 -1.08 8.47
N PRO A 36 12.57 0.14 8.51
CA PRO A 36 11.97 0.67 9.73
C PRO A 36 10.80 -0.20 10.19
N ASN A 37 10.55 -0.20 11.50
CA ASN A 37 9.41 -0.88 12.11
C ASN A 37 8.10 -0.24 11.65
N GLY A 38 7.08 -1.08 11.42
CA GLY A 38 5.76 -0.64 11.00
C GLY A 38 5.14 -1.54 9.94
N GLN A 39 3.92 -1.15 9.55
CA GLN A 39 3.14 -1.82 8.53
C GLN A 39 3.71 -1.51 7.14
N LEU A 40 3.90 -2.55 6.34
CA LEU A 40 4.39 -2.43 4.98
C LEU A 40 3.32 -2.89 4.00
N VAL A 41 3.28 -2.18 2.89
CA VAL A 41 2.36 -2.42 1.79
C VAL A 41 3.19 -2.61 0.54
N ARG A 42 2.81 -3.61 -0.25
CA ARG A 42 3.44 -3.99 -1.49
C ARG A 42 2.54 -3.60 -2.63
N LEU A 43 3.11 -2.90 -3.61
CA LEU A 43 2.43 -2.50 -4.83
C LEU A 43 3.02 -3.27 -6.01
N SER A 44 2.16 -3.86 -6.82
CA SER A 44 2.50 -4.40 -8.13
C SER A 44 1.90 -3.43 -9.15
N ILE A 45 2.72 -2.80 -9.99
CA ILE A 45 2.25 -1.82 -10.98
C ILE A 45 1.88 -2.54 -12.27
N GLY A 46 0.64 -2.33 -12.73
CA GLY A 46 0.10 -2.82 -13.99
C GLY A 46 0.36 -1.87 -15.15
N LEU A 47 -0.52 -1.90 -16.15
CA LEU A 47 -0.44 -1.10 -17.38
C LEU A 47 -1.60 -0.10 -17.54
N GLU A 48 -2.25 0.27 -16.42
CA GLU A 48 -3.22 1.36 -16.43
C GLU A 48 -2.57 2.72 -16.75
N ASP A 49 -3.42 3.72 -17.03
CA ASP A 49 -2.96 5.09 -17.26
C ASP A 49 -2.18 5.61 -16.03
N VAL A 50 -1.07 6.30 -16.29
CA VAL A 50 -0.16 6.77 -15.23
C VAL A 50 -0.83 7.80 -14.33
N ASP A 51 -1.68 8.68 -14.88
CA ASP A 51 -2.38 9.68 -14.09
C ASP A 51 -3.49 9.05 -13.25
N ASP A 52 -4.16 8.01 -13.75
CA ASP A 52 -5.11 7.23 -12.94
C ASP A 52 -4.44 6.57 -11.73
N LEU A 53 -3.25 5.98 -11.94
CA LEU A 53 -2.47 5.35 -10.87
C LEU A 53 -2.01 6.38 -9.82
N LYS A 54 -1.49 7.53 -10.26
CA LYS A 54 -1.08 8.62 -9.36
C LYS A 54 -2.25 9.16 -8.55
N ASN A 55 -3.36 9.49 -9.21
CA ASN A 55 -4.56 9.98 -8.56
C ASN A 55 -5.10 8.97 -7.54
N ASP A 56 -5.01 7.67 -7.80
CA ASP A 56 -5.44 6.65 -6.85
C ASP A 56 -4.55 6.57 -5.60
N LEU A 57 -3.23 6.67 -5.79
CA LEU A 57 -2.28 6.72 -4.68
C LEU A 57 -2.41 7.99 -3.84
N GLU A 58 -2.60 9.14 -4.47
CA GLU A 58 -2.83 10.42 -3.77
C GLU A 58 -4.06 10.36 -2.87
N ARG A 59 -5.19 9.84 -3.39
CA ARG A 59 -6.40 9.60 -2.59
C ARG A 59 -6.13 8.67 -1.40
N PHE A 60 -5.36 7.61 -1.63
CA PHE A 60 -5.01 6.67 -0.58
C PHE A 60 -4.14 7.31 0.51
N PHE A 61 -3.11 8.08 0.13
CA PHE A 61 -2.24 8.76 1.09
C PHE A 61 -2.97 9.84 1.88
N ALA A 62 -3.83 10.65 1.25
CA ALA A 62 -4.65 11.63 1.97
C ALA A 62 -5.55 10.98 3.04
N CYS A 63 -6.12 9.80 2.73
CA CYS A 63 -6.89 9.02 3.71
C CYS A 63 -6.02 8.53 4.88
N LEU A 64 -4.78 8.11 4.62
CA LEU A 64 -3.84 7.69 5.66
C LEU A 64 -3.40 8.86 6.55
N GLU A 65 -3.14 10.03 5.98
CA GLU A 65 -2.79 11.24 6.73
C GLU A 65 -3.92 11.67 7.66
N THR A 66 -5.17 11.63 7.17
CA THR A 66 -6.36 11.88 7.98
C THR A 66 -6.44 10.89 9.15
N LYS A 67 -6.23 9.60 8.90
CA LYS A 67 -6.22 8.56 9.95
C LYS A 67 -5.06 8.70 10.94
N ARG A 68 -3.90 9.20 10.51
CA ARG A 68 -2.75 9.47 11.38
C ARG A 68 -2.97 10.68 12.30
N SER A 69 -3.74 11.65 11.82
CA SER A 69 -4.02 12.92 12.52
C SER A 69 -5.22 12.83 13.46
N ALA A 70 -6.04 11.79 13.33
CA ALA A 70 -7.07 11.49 14.32
C ALA A 70 -6.40 11.18 15.67
N PRO A 71 -6.94 11.71 16.80
CA PRO A 71 -6.39 11.38 18.10
C PRO A 71 -6.39 9.86 18.26
N ARG A 72 -5.22 9.30 18.61
CA ARG A 72 -5.11 7.90 19.04
C ARG A 72 -5.90 7.79 20.34
N GLY A 73 -7.20 7.56 20.22
CA GLY A 73 -8.13 7.44 21.34
C GLY A 73 -7.70 6.29 22.23
N ALA A 74 -7.66 6.60 23.52
CA ALA A 74 -7.48 5.71 24.65
C ALA A 74 -8.35 4.45 24.55
N GLY A 75 -7.77 3.34 24.97
CA GLY A 75 -8.37 2.02 25.12
C GLY A 75 -7.32 1.08 25.66
#